data_AF-A0A7Y3MC69-F1
#
_entry.id   AF-A0A7Y3MC69-F1
#
_cell.length_a   1.000
_cell.length_b   1.000
_cell.length_c   1.000
_cell.angle_alpha   90.00
_cell.angle_beta   90.00
_cell.angle_gamma   90.00
#
_symmetry.space_group_name_H-M   'P 1'
#
loop_
_entity.id
_entity.type
_entity.pdbx_description
1 polymer ?
#
loop_
_entity_poly.entity_id
_entity_poly.type
_entity_poly.pdbx_seq_one_letter_code
_entity_poly.pdbx_strand_id
1 'polypeptide(L)'
;MKTLNQILFFTLFMGFAAFGQQESEIKSDGIVFPRLTTYPASPTLGQVIYYDTNTRFEYWDGASWQAFTSGGGTADLIEDGVDNDTYVKAIENGATDKIEIDVEGENPVTIYNDQLFINRTANLSTTEAFGIRKEVTSAAFGGMFMETNGDPS
;
A
#
# COMPACT_ATOMS: atom_id res chain seq x y z
N MET A 1 -66.79 -5.34 -11.74
CA MET A 1 -65.94 -4.37 -12.48
C MET A 1 -65.26 -3.31 -11.61
N LYS A 2 -65.69 -3.00 -10.37
CA LYS A 2 -65.02 -1.99 -9.53
C LYS A 2 -63.68 -2.43 -8.90
N THR A 3 -63.43 -3.73 -8.77
CA THR A 3 -62.22 -4.28 -8.11
C THR A 3 -61.00 -4.41 -9.03
N LEU A 4 -61.20 -4.57 -10.34
CA LEU A 4 -60.11 -4.74 -11.30
C LEU A 4 -59.33 -3.42 -11.52
N ASN A 5 -60.03 -2.29 -11.55
CA ASN A 5 -59.40 -0.96 -11.67
C ASN A 5 -58.64 -0.55 -10.41
N GLN A 6 -59.04 -1.01 -9.22
CA GLN A 6 -58.33 -0.70 -7.98
C GLN A 6 -57.03 -1.52 -7.83
N ILE A 7 -57.03 -2.79 -8.25
CA ILE A 7 -55.82 -3.63 -8.26
C ILE A 7 -54.80 -3.12 -9.29
N LEU A 8 -55.27 -2.69 -10.48
CA LEU A 8 -54.41 -2.12 -11.52
C LEU A 8 -53.79 -0.77 -11.09
N PHE A 9 -54.53 0.06 -10.35
CA PHE A 9 -53.99 1.31 -9.79
C PHE A 9 -52.97 1.06 -8.67
N PHE A 10 -53.18 0.02 -7.85
CA PHE A 10 -52.28 -0.31 -6.74
C PHE A 10 -50.96 -0.95 -7.20
N THR A 11 -50.98 -1.75 -8.28
CA THR A 11 -49.76 -2.30 -8.89
C THR A 11 -48.96 -1.26 -9.67
N LEU A 12 -49.62 -0.29 -10.30
CA LEU A 12 -48.96 0.80 -11.01
C LEU A 12 -48.21 1.76 -10.07
N PHE A 13 -48.70 1.96 -8.83
CA PHE A 13 -48.07 2.87 -7.87
C PHE A 13 -46.90 2.24 -7.08
N MET A 14 -46.84 0.91 -6.94
CA MET A 14 -45.70 0.24 -6.31
C MET A 14 -44.48 0.09 -7.25
N GLY A 15 -44.65 0.28 -8.56
CA GLY A 15 -43.59 0.14 -9.55
C GLY A 15 -42.57 1.29 -9.60
N PHE A 16 -42.83 2.41 -8.92
CA PHE A 16 -41.99 3.62 -9.00
C PHE A 16 -41.10 3.85 -7.76
N ALA A 17 -41.13 2.98 -6.75
CA ALA A 17 -40.35 3.16 -5.53
C ALA A 17 -38.85 2.75 -5.67
N ALA A 18 -38.38 2.37 -6.86
CA ALA A 18 -37.08 1.69 -7.01
C ALA A 18 -36.13 2.32 -8.06
N PHE A 19 -36.29 3.58 -8.45
CA PHE A 19 -35.36 4.24 -9.37
C PHE A 19 -34.67 5.43 -8.70
N GLY A 20 -33.80 5.12 -7.74
CA GLY A 20 -32.80 6.03 -7.19
C GLY A 20 -31.38 5.76 -7.73
N GLN A 21 -31.24 5.00 -8.82
CA GLN A 21 -29.93 4.80 -9.44
C GLN A 21 -29.63 6.00 -10.34
N GLN A 22 -28.90 6.97 -9.79
CA GLN A 22 -28.36 8.09 -10.53
C GLN A 22 -27.34 7.54 -11.55
N GLU A 23 -27.65 7.67 -12.85
CA GLU A 23 -26.77 7.20 -13.93
C GLU A 23 -25.50 8.05 -14.03
N SER A 24 -24.47 7.54 -14.72
CA SER A 24 -23.29 8.34 -15.04
C SER A 24 -23.63 9.38 -16.10
N GLU A 25 -23.25 10.63 -15.87
CA GLU A 25 -23.45 11.73 -16.81
C GLU A 25 -22.14 11.98 -17.58
N ILE A 26 -22.21 12.05 -18.92
CA ILE A 26 -21.08 12.46 -19.75
C ILE A 26 -21.23 13.95 -20.06
N LYS A 27 -20.22 14.72 -19.67
CA LYS A 27 -20.12 16.16 -19.92
C LYS A 27 -18.96 16.45 -20.86
N SER A 28 -18.92 17.66 -21.41
CA SER A 28 -17.80 18.10 -22.23
C SER A 28 -16.46 18.15 -21.48
N ASP A 29 -16.51 18.25 -20.15
CA ASP A 29 -15.36 18.36 -19.26
C ASP A 29 -15.07 17.07 -18.47
N GLY A 30 -15.86 16.01 -18.64
CA GLY A 30 -15.58 14.72 -17.99
C GLY A 30 -16.77 13.80 -17.83
N ILE A 31 -16.60 12.78 -16.98
CA ILE A 31 -17.65 11.83 -16.59
C ILE A 31 -17.99 12.08 -15.12
N VAL A 32 -19.28 12.24 -14.82
CA VAL A 32 -19.79 12.27 -13.45
C VAL A 32 -20.16 10.85 -13.04
N PHE A 33 -19.49 10.32 -12.03
CA PHE A 33 -19.83 9.02 -11.46
C PHE A 33 -21.07 9.12 -10.55
N PRO A 34 -21.87 8.04 -10.45
CA PRO A 34 -22.97 7.96 -9.49
C PRO A 34 -22.50 8.23 -8.06
N ARG A 35 -23.24 9.06 -7.32
CA ARG A 35 -23.03 9.33 -5.89
C ARG A 35 -24.07 8.60 -5.06
N LEU A 36 -23.63 7.73 -4.16
CA LEU A 36 -24.54 6.83 -3.42
C LEU A 36 -24.24 6.84 -1.92
N THR A 37 -25.29 6.72 -1.12
CA THR A 37 -25.21 6.46 0.34
C THR A 37 -25.49 5.00 0.70
N THR A 38 -25.87 4.16 -0.28
CA THR A 38 -26.13 2.74 -0.11
C THR A 38 -25.57 1.97 -1.31
N TYR A 39 -24.93 0.84 -1.05
CA TYR A 39 -24.37 0.03 -2.13
C TYR A 39 -25.47 -0.57 -3.03
N PRO A 40 -25.24 -0.64 -4.35
CA PRO A 40 -26.07 -1.41 -5.27
C PRO A 40 -26.20 -2.87 -4.81
N ALA A 41 -27.40 -3.42 -4.86
CA ALA A 41 -27.66 -4.81 -4.49
C ALA A 41 -27.11 -5.83 -5.51
N SER A 42 -26.85 -5.39 -6.74
CA SER A 42 -26.34 -6.23 -7.83
C SER A 42 -25.31 -5.46 -8.66
N PRO A 43 -24.13 -5.18 -8.10
CA PRO A 43 -23.08 -4.46 -8.81
C PRO A 43 -22.46 -5.30 -9.93
N THR A 44 -21.99 -4.65 -10.99
CA THR A 44 -21.24 -5.31 -12.07
C THR A 44 -19.74 -5.17 -11.83
N LEU A 45 -18.95 -6.17 -12.21
CA LEU A 45 -17.47 -6.11 -12.12
C LEU A 45 -16.95 -4.82 -12.77
N GLY A 46 -16.14 -4.06 -12.03
CA GLY A 46 -15.57 -2.78 -12.47
C GLY A 46 -16.50 -1.58 -12.34
N GLN A 47 -17.70 -1.72 -11.79
CA GLN A 47 -18.59 -0.59 -11.54
C GLN A 47 -17.96 0.39 -10.55
N VAL A 48 -17.96 1.69 -10.87
CA VAL A 48 -17.39 2.76 -10.05
C VAL A 48 -18.48 3.67 -9.49
N ILE A 49 -18.36 4.02 -8.21
CA ILE A 49 -19.23 4.97 -7.52
C ILE A 49 -18.39 5.94 -6.68
N TYR A 50 -18.96 7.09 -6.37
CA TYR A 50 -18.54 7.88 -5.22
C TYR A 50 -19.46 7.54 -4.05
N TYR A 51 -18.92 6.93 -3.00
CA TYR A 51 -19.71 6.48 -1.86
C TYR A 51 -19.70 7.54 -0.75
N ASP A 52 -20.81 8.24 -0.57
CA ASP A 52 -20.92 9.42 0.30
C ASP A 52 -20.68 9.08 1.77
N THR A 53 -21.03 7.86 2.22
CA THR A 53 -20.79 7.42 3.60
C THR A 53 -19.31 7.38 3.95
N ASN A 54 -18.44 6.98 3.00
CA ASN A 54 -17.00 6.92 3.19
C ASN A 54 -16.25 8.11 2.54
N THR A 55 -16.98 9.01 1.89
CA THR A 55 -16.45 10.20 1.18
C THR A 55 -15.31 9.88 0.20
N ARG A 56 -15.43 8.81 -0.59
CA ARG A 56 -14.38 8.36 -1.53
C ARG A 56 -14.94 7.64 -2.75
N PHE A 57 -14.13 7.53 -3.79
CA PHE A 57 -14.42 6.65 -4.91
C PHE A 57 -14.19 5.19 -4.51
N GLU A 58 -15.09 4.31 -4.94
CA GLU A 58 -14.99 2.87 -4.76
C GLU A 58 -15.34 2.15 -6.07
N TYR A 59 -14.77 0.96 -6.29
CA TYR A 59 -15.09 0.09 -7.41
C TYR A 59 -15.46 -1.33 -6.94
N TRP A 60 -16.31 -2.02 -7.70
CA TRP A 60 -16.66 -3.41 -7.43
C TRP A 60 -15.66 -4.37 -8.07
N ASP A 61 -14.99 -5.21 -7.27
CA ASP A 61 -13.98 -6.18 -7.74
C ASP A 61 -14.56 -7.55 -8.13
N GLY A 62 -15.89 -7.73 -8.00
CA GLY A 62 -16.57 -9.01 -8.19
C GLY A 62 -17.05 -9.67 -6.90
N ALA A 63 -16.50 -9.29 -5.75
CA ALA A 63 -16.81 -9.83 -4.43
C ALA A 63 -17.11 -8.75 -3.37
N SER A 64 -16.44 -7.61 -3.45
CA SER A 64 -16.53 -6.50 -2.50
C SER A 64 -16.29 -5.13 -3.16
N TRP A 65 -16.75 -4.08 -2.49
CA TRP A 65 -16.42 -2.70 -2.86
C TRP A 65 -15.04 -2.35 -2.33
N GLN A 66 -14.14 -1.97 -3.22
CA GLN A 66 -12.77 -1.57 -2.92
C GLN A 66 -12.65 -0.05 -3.05
N ALA A 67 -11.91 0.57 -2.12
CA ALA A 67 -11.56 1.97 -2.27
C ALA A 67 -10.55 2.14 -3.41
N PHE A 68 -10.66 3.24 -4.16
CA PHE A 68 -9.52 3.73 -4.93
C PHE A 68 -8.49 4.21 -3.92
N THR A 69 -7.51 3.37 -3.64
CA THR A 69 -6.31 3.82 -2.96
C THR A 69 -5.56 4.66 -3.99
N SER A 70 -5.29 5.93 -3.68
CA SER A 70 -4.07 6.50 -4.21
C SER A 70 -2.99 5.53 -3.74
N GLY A 71 -2.13 5.04 -4.64
CA GLY A 71 -0.84 4.49 -4.26
C GLY A 71 -0.07 5.60 -3.57
N GLY A 72 -0.47 5.90 -2.34
CA GLY A 72 0.42 6.42 -1.34
C GLY A 72 1.32 5.24 -1.10
N GLY A 73 2.40 5.16 -1.90
CA GLY A 73 3.63 4.71 -1.29
C GLY A 73 3.66 5.42 0.06
N THR A 74 3.73 4.64 1.13
CA THR A 74 4.12 5.17 2.43
C THR A 74 5.20 6.19 2.11
N ALA A 75 5.03 7.47 2.47
CA ALA A 75 5.80 8.57 1.85
C ALA A 75 7.33 8.34 1.91
N ASP A 76 7.73 7.43 2.78
CA ASP A 76 9.09 7.05 3.08
C ASP A 76 9.55 5.72 2.46
N LEU A 77 8.68 4.92 1.81
CA LEU A 77 8.94 3.57 1.31
C LEU A 77 9.17 3.55 -0.22
N ILE A 78 10.34 3.06 -0.63
CA ILE A 78 10.64 2.62 -2.00
C ILE A 78 10.75 1.10 -1.94
N GLU A 79 9.77 0.37 -2.47
CA GLU A 79 9.70 -1.10 -2.47
C GLU A 79 9.73 -1.67 -3.90
N ASP A 80 10.24 -2.89 -4.08
CA ASP A 80 9.96 -3.63 -5.31
C ASP A 80 8.46 -3.99 -5.41
N GLY A 81 7.99 -4.24 -6.63
CA GLY A 81 6.58 -4.56 -6.89
C GLY A 81 6.32 -6.04 -7.13
N VAL A 82 7.23 -6.94 -6.77
CA VAL A 82 7.11 -8.38 -7.04
C VAL A 82 6.63 -9.12 -5.79
N ASP A 83 7.32 -8.97 -4.67
CA ASP A 83 7.03 -9.65 -3.40
C ASP A 83 7.27 -8.78 -2.16
N ASN A 84 7.71 -7.53 -2.33
CA ASN A 84 7.80 -6.50 -1.30
C ASN A 84 8.82 -6.82 -0.19
N ASP A 85 9.80 -7.68 -0.46
CA ASP A 85 10.85 -8.02 0.49
C ASP A 85 12.13 -7.19 0.30
N THR A 86 12.23 -6.41 -0.78
CA THR A 86 13.32 -5.47 -1.02
C THR A 86 12.81 -4.04 -0.99
N TYR A 87 13.33 -3.23 -0.05
CA TYR A 87 12.89 -1.85 0.11
C TYR A 87 13.90 -0.91 0.78
N VAL A 88 13.64 0.39 0.65
CA VAL A 88 14.21 1.46 1.48
C VAL A 88 13.06 2.16 2.20
N LYS A 89 13.10 2.26 3.53
CA LYS A 89 12.05 2.92 4.32
C LYS A 89 12.57 3.75 5.49
N ALA A 90 11.94 4.90 5.75
CA ALA A 90 11.98 5.49 7.08
C ALA A 90 10.99 4.75 7.99
N ILE A 91 11.37 4.52 9.24
CA ILE A 91 10.56 3.82 10.24
C ILE A 91 10.50 4.69 11.48
N GLU A 92 9.29 5.12 11.81
CA GLU A 92 9.00 5.80 13.07
C GLU A 92 8.64 4.73 14.12
N ASN A 93 9.46 4.61 15.17
CA ASN A 93 9.21 3.68 16.28
C ASN A 93 9.27 4.41 17.63
N GLY A 94 8.25 5.25 17.86
CA GLY A 94 8.11 5.99 19.12
C GLY A 94 8.99 7.23 19.17
N ALA A 95 10.01 7.24 20.04
CA ALA A 95 10.87 8.41 20.23
C ALA A 95 12.10 8.43 19.29
N THR A 96 12.28 7.39 18.47
CA THR A 96 13.42 7.29 17.57
C THR A 96 12.99 6.84 16.19
N ASP A 97 13.65 7.42 15.19
CA ASP A 97 13.46 7.12 13.78
C ASP A 97 14.68 6.36 13.24
N LYS A 98 14.45 5.46 12.30
CA LYS A 98 15.52 4.81 11.52
C LYS A 98 15.25 4.87 10.04
N ILE A 99 16.33 4.82 9.26
CA ILE A 99 16.25 4.49 7.82
C ILE A 99 16.76 3.07 7.66
N GLU A 100 15.99 2.24 6.97
CA GLU A 100 16.26 0.83 6.75
C GLU A 100 16.35 0.54 5.26
N ILE A 101 17.39 -0.17 4.86
CA ILE A 101 17.51 -0.78 3.53
C ILE A 101 17.44 -2.28 3.76
N ASP A 102 16.45 -2.90 3.16
CA ASP A 102 16.16 -4.32 3.20
C ASP A 102 16.33 -4.91 1.80
N VAL A 103 16.91 -6.10 1.72
CA VAL A 103 17.18 -6.81 0.46
C VAL A 103 16.87 -8.28 0.70
N GLU A 104 15.84 -8.79 0.01
CA GLU A 104 15.40 -10.18 0.11
C GLU A 104 15.02 -10.59 1.55
N GLY A 105 14.42 -9.65 2.30
CA GLY A 105 13.99 -9.86 3.70
C GLY A 105 15.10 -9.80 4.75
N GLU A 106 16.29 -9.35 4.38
CA GLU A 106 17.43 -9.12 5.28
C GLU A 106 17.72 -7.62 5.41
N ASN A 107 18.22 -7.16 6.56
CA ASN A 107 18.47 -5.75 6.85
C ASN A 107 19.96 -5.36 6.72
N PRO A 108 20.55 -5.28 5.51
CA PRO A 108 21.98 -5.07 5.35
C PRO A 108 22.45 -3.69 5.81
N VAL A 109 21.57 -2.68 5.79
CA VAL A 109 21.93 -1.32 6.20
C VAL A 109 20.82 -0.71 7.05
N THR A 110 21.21 -0.14 8.18
CA THR A 110 20.30 0.62 9.04
C THR A 110 21.00 1.87 9.56
N ILE A 111 20.37 3.04 9.42
CA ILE A 111 20.81 4.28 10.08
C ILE A 111 19.88 4.50 11.27
N TYR A 112 20.45 4.63 12.46
CA TYR A 112 19.71 4.84 13.69
C TYR A 112 20.37 5.95 14.50
N ASN A 113 19.63 7.03 14.78
CA ASN A 113 20.13 8.26 15.40
C ASN A 113 21.37 8.82 14.66
N ASP A 114 22.54 8.72 15.28
CA ASP A 114 23.84 9.18 14.79
C ASP A 114 24.75 8.04 14.31
N GLN A 115 24.21 6.83 14.15
CA GLN A 115 24.97 5.61 13.84
C GLN A 115 24.51 4.95 12.54
N LEU A 116 25.48 4.51 11.74
CA LEU A 116 25.27 3.68 10.55
C LEU A 116 25.69 2.24 10.87
N PHE A 117 24.75 1.32 10.76
CA PHE A 117 24.96 -0.13 10.87
C PHE A 117 24.97 -0.72 9.46
N ILE A 118 26.06 -1.39 9.10
CA ILE A 118 26.14 -2.22 7.89
C ILE A 118 26.25 -3.66 8.39
N ASN A 119 25.12 -4.37 8.41
CA ASN A 119 25.01 -5.71 8.97
C ASN A 119 25.01 -6.73 7.84
N ARG A 120 26.16 -7.36 7.56
CA ARG A 120 26.20 -8.38 6.50
C ARG A 120 25.74 -9.73 7.08
N THR A 121 24.59 -10.23 6.64
CA THR A 121 24.03 -11.53 7.06
C THR A 121 24.92 -12.72 6.65
N ALA A 122 25.70 -12.61 5.57
CA ALA A 122 26.61 -13.68 5.14
C ALA A 122 28.06 -13.50 5.65
N ASN A 123 28.65 -14.59 6.17
CA ASN A 123 30.10 -14.70 6.32
C ASN A 123 30.74 -14.60 4.92
N LEU A 124 31.69 -13.67 4.71
CA LEU A 124 32.52 -13.70 3.50
C LEU A 124 33.31 -15.00 3.50
N SER A 125 33.04 -15.86 2.52
CA SER A 125 33.83 -17.07 2.34
C SER A 125 35.17 -16.81 1.65
N THR A 126 35.45 -15.58 1.22
CA THR A 126 36.77 -15.00 0.90
C THR A 126 36.56 -13.67 0.15
N THR A 127 37.46 -12.70 0.36
CA THR A 127 37.65 -11.48 -0.47
C THR A 127 36.88 -10.22 -0.02
N GLU A 128 37.67 -9.24 0.47
CA GLU A 128 37.43 -7.79 0.60
C GLU A 128 36.18 -7.31 1.38
N ALA A 129 36.41 -6.69 2.54
CA ALA A 129 35.38 -5.94 3.26
C ALA A 129 35.89 -4.58 3.74
N PHE A 130 35.15 -3.52 3.39
CA PHE A 130 35.19 -2.25 4.10
C PHE A 130 34.09 -2.28 5.18
N GLY A 131 34.43 -2.02 6.44
CA GLY A 131 33.46 -2.08 7.53
C GLY A 131 33.86 -1.30 8.78
N ILE A 132 32.88 -1.03 9.63
CA ILE A 132 33.07 -0.46 10.97
C ILE A 132 32.77 -1.57 11.98
N ARG A 133 33.79 -2.08 12.67
CA ARG A 133 33.60 -3.10 13.73
C ARG A 133 33.39 -2.40 15.08
N LYS A 134 32.28 -2.70 15.76
CA LYS A 134 31.98 -2.21 17.13
C LYS A 134 32.63 -3.06 18.23
N GLU A 135 33.09 -4.27 17.91
CA GLU A 135 33.66 -5.20 18.89
C GLU A 135 35.08 -4.77 19.29
N VAL A 136 35.18 -4.10 20.44
CA VAL A 136 36.44 -3.98 21.19
C VAL A 136 36.56 -5.24 22.05
N THR A 137 37.35 -6.21 21.61
CA THR A 137 37.81 -7.31 22.47
C THR A 137 39.26 -7.04 22.88
N SER A 138 39.81 -7.81 23.82
CA SER A 138 41.24 -7.74 24.14
C SER A 138 42.15 -8.10 22.95
N ALA A 139 41.57 -8.61 21.84
CA ALA A 139 42.27 -8.98 20.61
C ALA A 139 41.90 -8.12 19.39
N ALA A 140 40.94 -7.18 19.49
CA ALA A 140 40.49 -6.38 18.36
C ALA A 140 40.13 -4.96 18.80
N PHE A 141 40.64 -3.96 18.07
CA PHE A 141 40.21 -2.57 18.25
C PHE A 141 38.92 -2.34 17.47
N GLY A 142 37.90 -1.77 18.13
CA GLY A 142 36.76 -1.18 17.46
C GLY A 142 37.20 0.04 16.65
N GLY A 143 36.79 0.12 15.39
CA GLY A 143 37.23 1.16 14.46
C GLY A 143 36.79 0.90 13.01
N MET A 144 36.98 1.91 12.16
CA MET A 144 36.88 1.77 10.71
C MET A 144 38.13 1.04 10.24
N PHE A 145 37.95 -0.14 9.65
CA PHE A 145 39.07 -0.91 9.10
C PHE A 145 38.96 -0.96 7.58
N MET A 146 40.11 -0.75 6.95
CA MET A 146 40.35 -1.07 5.55
C MET A 146 41.43 -2.15 5.57
N GLU A 147 41.03 -3.40 5.38
CA GLU A 147 41.97 -4.52 5.28
C GLU A 147 42.36 -4.69 3.81
N THR A 148 43.52 -4.17 3.42
CA THR A 148 44.16 -4.53 2.15
C THR A 148 45.19 -5.60 2.43
N ASN A 149 44.76 -6.86 2.52
CA ASN A 149 45.71 -7.96 2.53
C ASN A 149 46.18 -8.17 1.09
N GLY A 150 47.32 -7.54 0.74
CA GLY A 150 48.05 -7.92 -0.47
C GLY A 150 48.42 -9.40 -0.37
N ASP A 151 48.11 -10.15 -1.42
CA ASP A 151 48.53 -11.54 -1.57
C ASP A 151 50.06 -11.60 -1.35
N PRO A 152 50.56 -12.27 -0.30
CA PRO A 152 51.98 -12.47 -0.13
C PRO A 152 52.43 -13.61 -1.06
N SER A 153 52.22 -13.45 -2.36
CA SER A 153 52.78 -14.31 -3.40
C SER A 153 54.23 -13.95 -3.66
#